data_AF-A0A1Q7C6K2-F1
#
_entry.id   AF-A0A1Q7C6K2-F1
#
_cell.length_a   1.000
_cell.length_b   1.000
_cell.length_c   1.000
_cell.angle_alpha   90.00
_cell.angle_beta   90.00
_cell.angle_gamma   90.00
#
_symmetry.space_group_name_H-M   'P 1'
#
loop_
_entity.id
_entity.type
_entity.pdbx_description
1 polymer ?
#
loop_
_entity_poly.entity_id
_entity_poly.type
_entity_poly.pdbx_seq_one_letter_code
_entity_poly.pdbx_strand_id
1 'polypeptide(L)'
;MAKVAQARQAGSLIESPDITPEELQLAVRNHSMPLEALRYAITPVGLHYLLIHFDIPTVDVADYELTVAGHVRTPQRFTLDQLAARPSTTLVVTLECAGNGRARLSPRPMSQPWLAEAVGTAEWTGTPLAPILEEAGVLDGAHDVVFTGLDRGVQGGVDQYYERSLSLTDAMRDEVLLAYAINGRPLPPQHGFPLRLIVPGWYGMTQVKWLRSITVLDRLFAGYQQARAYHRRATADDSGVPVTRMLPRALMVPPGVPDFMSRTRFVEPAMHTIEGRAWSGRAPISGVDFSADGGASWTEVTLDAPVSPFAWNGWSHRWGPTAAGEYELCVRATDAAGNVQPMDQSWNLEGVENNAVQRVHVVVGAAADRQEPADSR
;
A
#
# COMPACT_ATOMS: atom_id res chain seq x y z
N MET A 1 1.11 -2.47 39.31
CA MET A 1 0.69 -2.54 37.89
C MET A 1 0.00 -1.22 37.54
N ALA A 2 0.72 -0.31 36.90
CA ALA A 2 0.13 0.95 36.45
C ALA A 2 -0.89 0.63 35.34
N LYS A 3 -2.13 1.14 35.47
CA LYS A 3 -3.14 1.05 34.42
C LYS A 3 -2.55 1.72 33.17
N VAL A 4 -2.26 0.94 32.14
CA VAL A 4 -2.02 1.46 30.80
C VAL A 4 -3.21 2.36 30.47
N ALA A 5 -2.95 3.63 30.13
CA ALA A 5 -3.98 4.58 29.71
C ALA A 5 -4.87 3.89 28.67
N GLN A 6 -6.20 4.05 28.77
CA GLN A 6 -7.21 3.35 27.96
C GLN A 6 -6.75 3.17 26.50
N ALA A 7 -6.21 1.99 26.18
CA ALA A 7 -5.81 1.65 24.83
C ALA A 7 -7.11 1.57 24.01
N ARG A 8 -7.28 2.50 23.06
CA ARG A 8 -8.46 2.50 22.19
C ARG A 8 -8.44 1.25 21.31
N GLN A 9 -9.60 0.63 21.15
CA GLN A 9 -9.76 -0.59 20.35
C GLN A 9 -9.70 -0.27 18.86
N ALA A 10 -9.21 -1.22 18.05
CA ALA A 10 -9.31 -1.15 16.60
C ALA A 10 -10.77 -1.00 16.18
N GLY A 11 -11.08 -0.09 15.24
CA GLY A 11 -12.46 0.21 14.82
C GLY A 11 -13.17 1.29 15.66
N SER A 12 -12.47 2.01 16.55
CA SER A 12 -13.02 3.20 17.20
C SER A 12 -13.38 4.26 16.15
N LEU A 13 -14.60 4.79 16.16
CA LEU A 13 -15.07 5.78 15.17
C LEU A 13 -14.91 7.22 15.69
N ILE A 14 -14.68 8.14 14.75
CA ILE A 14 -14.65 9.59 14.96
C ILE A 14 -15.72 10.20 14.04
N GLU A 15 -16.63 10.95 14.63
CA GLU A 15 -17.69 11.67 13.91
C GLU A 15 -17.28 13.11 13.54
N SER A 16 -16.27 13.66 14.22
CA SER A 16 -15.69 14.97 13.87
C SER A 16 -14.85 14.88 12.60
N PRO A 17 -14.87 15.91 11.72
CA PRO A 17 -13.93 16.03 10.61
C PRO A 17 -12.49 16.26 11.07
N ASP A 18 -12.26 16.61 12.33
CA ASP A 18 -10.93 16.95 12.85
C ASP A 18 -10.01 15.71 12.94
N ILE A 19 -8.72 15.94 12.69
CA ILE A 19 -7.65 14.96 12.93
C ILE A 19 -7.18 15.11 14.37
N THR A 20 -7.16 14.01 15.14
CA THR A 20 -6.70 14.06 16.53
C THR A 20 -5.16 14.12 16.62
N PRO A 21 -4.58 14.56 17.75
CA PRO A 21 -3.14 14.54 17.95
C PRO A 21 -2.50 13.16 17.78
N GLU A 22 -3.20 12.08 18.16
CA GLU A 22 -2.73 10.70 17.96
C GLU A 22 -2.66 10.33 16.48
N GLU A 23 -3.64 10.78 15.68
CA GLU A 23 -3.65 10.55 14.24
C GLU A 23 -2.58 11.38 13.53
N LEU A 24 -2.34 12.61 13.99
CA LEU A 24 -1.24 13.43 13.52
C LEU A 24 0.11 12.77 13.85
N GLN A 25 0.28 12.22 15.06
CA GLN A 25 1.50 11.50 15.43
C GLN A 25 1.72 10.27 14.53
N LEU A 26 0.66 9.52 14.23
CA LEU A 26 0.73 8.42 13.26
C LEU A 26 1.11 8.92 11.87
N ALA A 27 0.51 10.02 11.39
CA ALA A 27 0.79 10.60 10.08
C ALA A 27 2.24 11.09 9.93
N VAL A 28 2.83 11.61 11.01
CA VAL A 28 4.25 12.02 11.02
C VAL A 28 5.19 10.80 11.00
N ARG A 29 4.81 9.69 11.66
CA ARG A 29 5.58 8.44 11.63
C ARG A 29 5.47 7.72 10.29
N ASN A 30 4.27 7.70 9.72
CA ASN A 30 3.88 6.96 8.54
C ASN A 30 3.56 7.95 7.43
N HIS A 31 4.56 8.25 6.59
CA HIS A 31 4.38 9.22 5.53
C HIS A 31 3.85 8.58 4.25
N SER A 32 3.05 9.37 3.53
CA SER A 32 2.57 9.08 2.20
C SER A 32 3.64 9.32 1.13
N MET A 33 3.39 8.83 -0.08
CA MET A 33 4.10 9.27 -1.28
C MET A 33 3.46 10.55 -1.83
N PRO A 34 4.19 11.65 -2.09
CA PRO A 34 3.60 12.81 -2.79
C PRO A 34 2.99 12.38 -4.13
N LEU A 35 1.78 12.82 -4.47
CA LEU A 35 1.11 12.38 -5.71
C LEU A 35 1.89 12.78 -6.98
N GLU A 36 2.75 13.79 -6.91
CA GLU A 36 3.68 14.14 -7.99
C GLU A 36 4.65 13.00 -8.33
N ALA A 37 4.94 12.10 -7.38
CA ALA A 37 5.79 10.94 -7.61
C ALA A 37 5.11 9.85 -8.48
N LEU A 38 3.81 9.97 -8.77
CA LEU A 38 3.14 9.15 -9.78
C LEU A 38 3.73 9.34 -11.18
N ARG A 39 4.57 10.35 -11.42
CA ARG A 39 5.34 10.51 -12.67
C ARG A 39 6.40 9.43 -12.85
N TYR A 40 6.90 8.83 -11.77
CA TYR A 40 7.94 7.81 -11.85
C TYR A 40 7.34 6.43 -12.12
N ALA A 41 7.95 5.64 -13.00
CA ALA A 41 7.56 4.23 -13.17
C ALA A 41 7.96 3.40 -11.93
N ILE A 42 9.08 3.77 -11.30
CA ILE A 42 9.58 3.22 -10.05
C ILE A 42 9.74 4.39 -9.07
N THR A 43 9.01 4.36 -7.97
CA THR A 43 9.05 5.40 -6.93
C THR A 43 10.44 5.45 -6.30
N PRO A 44 11.10 6.62 -6.26
CA PRO A 44 12.33 6.80 -5.50
C PRO A 44 12.12 6.37 -4.03
N VAL A 45 13.07 5.62 -3.46
CA VAL A 45 12.86 4.99 -2.15
C VAL A 45 12.53 6.00 -1.04
N GLY A 46 13.13 7.19 -1.06
CA GLY A 46 12.83 8.25 -0.10
C GLY A 46 11.43 8.87 -0.23
N LEU A 47 10.72 8.63 -1.35
CA LEU A 47 9.34 9.04 -1.58
C LEU A 47 8.35 7.88 -1.42
N HIS A 48 8.81 6.64 -1.28
CA HIS A 48 7.93 5.49 -1.13
C HIS A 48 7.20 5.56 0.21
N TYR A 49 5.89 5.29 0.23
CA TYR A 49 5.11 5.38 1.48
C TYR A 49 5.65 4.43 2.56
N LEU A 50 5.42 4.80 3.83
CA LEU A 50 5.75 4.01 5.00
C LEU A 50 4.50 3.71 5.83
N LEU A 51 4.36 2.45 6.24
CA LEU A 51 3.49 2.05 7.33
C LEU A 51 4.28 1.17 8.31
N ILE A 52 4.27 1.56 9.58
CA ILE A 52 5.05 1.00 10.67
C ILE A 52 4.11 0.98 11.89
N HIS A 53 3.79 -0.22 12.38
CA HIS A 53 2.87 -0.40 13.52
C HIS A 53 3.58 -0.19 14.86
N PHE A 54 4.78 -0.76 15.01
CA PHE A 54 5.58 -0.70 16.22
C PHE A 54 6.93 -0.05 15.93
N ASP A 55 7.98 -0.28 16.73
CA ASP A 55 9.28 0.34 16.50
C ASP A 55 10.11 -0.31 15.39
N ILE A 56 10.87 0.52 14.67
CA ILE A 56 11.86 0.04 13.71
C ILE A 56 12.98 -0.63 14.53
N PRO A 57 13.16 -1.96 14.40
CA PRO A 57 14.20 -2.66 15.12
C PRO A 57 15.58 -2.24 14.61
N THR A 58 16.54 -2.18 15.53
CA THR A 58 17.97 -2.11 15.17
C THR A 58 18.46 -3.52 14.95
N VAL A 59 19.04 -3.81 13.79
CA VAL A 59 19.49 -5.15 13.42
C VAL A 59 20.98 -5.09 13.07
N ASP A 60 21.78 -5.89 13.77
CA ASP A 60 23.13 -6.23 13.33
C ASP A 60 23.03 -7.43 12.37
N VAL A 61 23.57 -7.28 11.16
CA VAL A 61 23.54 -8.34 10.14
C VAL A 61 24.39 -9.54 10.57
N ALA A 62 25.44 -9.33 11.35
CA ALA A 62 26.31 -10.41 11.82
C ALA A 62 25.56 -11.39 12.73
N ASP A 63 24.56 -10.90 13.47
CA ASP A 63 23.74 -11.69 14.40
C ASP A 63 22.37 -12.07 13.82
N TYR A 64 22.09 -11.67 12.57
CA TYR A 64 20.79 -11.90 11.95
C TYR A 64 20.66 -13.33 11.41
N GLU A 65 19.60 -14.01 11.83
CA GLU A 65 19.15 -15.28 11.24
C GLU A 65 17.66 -15.26 10.95
N LEU A 66 17.27 -15.80 9.79
CA LEU A 66 15.90 -16.20 9.48
C LEU A 66 15.69 -17.66 9.90
N THR A 67 14.68 -17.92 10.72
CA THR A 67 14.28 -19.30 11.06
C THR A 67 13.08 -19.78 10.22
N VAL A 68 13.18 -20.96 9.62
CA VAL A 68 12.07 -21.65 8.94
C VAL A 68 11.74 -22.92 9.71
N ALA A 69 10.53 -23.03 10.26
CA ALA A 69 10.17 -24.11 11.17
C ALA A 69 8.66 -24.42 11.16
N GLY A 70 8.20 -25.22 12.13
CA GLY A 70 6.80 -25.61 12.29
C GLY A 70 6.52 -26.97 11.68
N HIS A 71 5.43 -27.07 10.90
CA HIS A 71 4.95 -28.30 10.26
C HIS A 71 5.77 -28.67 9.02
N VAL A 72 7.07 -28.86 9.23
CA VAL A 72 8.10 -29.16 8.22
C VAL A 72 8.96 -30.33 8.69
N ARG A 73 9.58 -31.06 7.76
CA ARG A 73 10.43 -32.21 8.06
C ARG A 73 11.77 -31.79 8.68
N THR A 74 12.37 -30.74 8.14
CA THR A 74 13.70 -30.27 8.53
C THR A 74 13.65 -28.77 8.77
N PRO A 75 13.54 -28.31 10.04
CA PRO A 75 13.67 -26.89 10.35
C PRO A 75 15.04 -26.35 9.93
N GLN A 76 15.07 -25.11 9.43
CA GLN A 76 16.27 -24.50 8.86
C GLN A 76 16.50 -23.11 9.45
N ARG A 77 17.76 -22.67 9.41
CA ARG A 77 18.18 -21.32 9.74
C ARG A 77 19.08 -20.79 8.65
N PHE A 78 18.89 -19.52 8.31
CA PHE A 78 19.66 -18.87 7.27
C PHE A 78 20.19 -17.52 7.76
N THR A 79 21.49 -17.31 7.61
CA THR A 79 22.08 -15.97 7.64
C THR A 79 21.66 -15.18 6.41
N LEU A 80 21.82 -13.85 6.43
CA LEU A 80 21.54 -13.02 5.27
C LEU A 80 22.40 -13.41 4.05
N ASP A 81 23.68 -13.71 4.27
CA ASP A 81 24.61 -14.12 3.20
C ASP A 81 24.18 -15.43 2.54
N GLN A 82 23.70 -16.40 3.33
CA GLN A 82 23.16 -17.65 2.79
C GLN A 82 21.92 -17.41 1.94
N LEU A 83 21.02 -16.49 2.35
CA LEU A 83 19.86 -16.12 1.54
C LEU A 83 20.26 -15.38 0.25
N ALA A 84 21.24 -14.48 0.34
CA ALA A 84 21.74 -13.72 -0.80
C ALA A 84 22.51 -14.59 -1.81
N ALA A 85 23.10 -15.70 -1.37
CA ALA A 85 23.79 -16.66 -2.24
C ALA A 85 22.84 -17.61 -3.01
N ARG A 86 21.54 -17.65 -2.66
CA ARG A 86 20.53 -18.44 -3.39
C ARG A 86 20.19 -17.77 -4.73
N PRO A 87 19.56 -18.49 -5.68
CA PRO A 87 19.04 -17.89 -6.90
C PRO A 87 18.17 -16.67 -6.60
N SER A 88 18.57 -15.52 -7.14
CA SER A 88 17.91 -14.24 -6.91
C SER A 88 16.99 -13.86 -8.05
N THR A 89 15.84 -13.26 -7.72
CA THR A 89 14.90 -12.64 -8.67
C THR A 89 14.76 -11.16 -8.33
N THR A 90 14.63 -10.31 -9.34
CA THR A 90 14.24 -8.91 -9.18
C THR A 90 12.87 -8.69 -9.82
N LEU A 91 11.90 -8.18 -9.06
CA LEU A 91 10.55 -7.87 -9.54
C LEU A 91 10.20 -6.41 -9.23
N VAL A 92 9.63 -5.70 -10.19
CA VAL A 92 8.99 -4.40 -9.92
C VAL A 92 7.57 -4.68 -9.40
N VAL A 93 7.26 -4.19 -8.20
CA VAL A 93 5.98 -4.47 -7.51
C VAL A 93 5.41 -3.18 -6.95
N THR A 94 4.12 -2.94 -7.23
CA THR A 94 3.33 -1.90 -6.56
C THR A 94 2.83 -2.42 -5.22
N LEU A 95 3.07 -1.64 -4.16
CA LEU A 95 2.53 -1.87 -2.82
C LEU A 95 1.50 -0.79 -2.50
N GLU A 96 0.35 -1.19 -1.98
CA GLU A 96 -0.69 -0.29 -1.47
C GLU A 96 -1.09 -0.68 -0.05
N CYS A 97 -1.26 0.29 0.85
CA CYS A 97 -1.87 0.05 2.15
C CYS A 97 -3.37 -0.23 2.00
N ALA A 98 -3.91 -1.24 2.68
CA ALA A 98 -5.36 -1.46 2.69
C ALA A 98 -6.16 -0.27 3.25
N GLY A 99 -5.57 0.55 4.12
CA GLY A 99 -6.21 1.76 4.64
C GLY A 99 -6.14 2.97 3.69
N ASN A 100 -5.57 2.84 2.48
CA ASN A 100 -5.45 3.95 1.54
C ASN A 100 -6.84 4.49 1.17
N GLY A 101 -7.15 5.76 1.44
CA GLY A 101 -8.51 6.31 1.29
C GLY A 101 -9.25 6.58 2.60
N ARG A 102 -8.80 6.01 3.73
CA ARG A 102 -9.59 5.99 4.97
C ARG A 102 -9.95 7.37 5.51
N ALA A 103 -9.09 8.37 5.33
CA ALA A 103 -9.31 9.72 5.85
C ALA A 103 -10.58 10.39 5.33
N ARG A 104 -11.12 9.90 4.21
CA ARG A 104 -12.29 10.48 3.54
C ARG A 104 -13.61 9.80 3.91
N LEU A 105 -13.58 8.81 4.80
CA LEU A 105 -14.78 8.12 5.29
C LEU A 105 -15.48 8.95 6.37
N SER A 106 -16.79 8.84 6.44
CA SER A 106 -17.60 9.38 7.55
C SER A 106 -18.70 8.37 7.92
N PRO A 107 -18.80 7.94 9.20
CA PRO A 107 -17.85 8.20 10.28
C PRO A 107 -16.48 7.55 9.99
N ARG A 108 -15.40 8.15 10.47
CA ARG A 108 -14.06 7.69 10.14
C ARG A 108 -13.48 6.78 11.23
N PRO A 109 -12.85 5.65 10.89
CA PRO A 109 -12.09 4.87 11.86
C PRO A 109 -10.84 5.62 12.31
N MET A 110 -10.60 5.67 13.63
CA MET A 110 -9.39 6.21 14.22
C MET A 110 -8.20 5.30 13.90
N SER A 111 -7.31 5.78 13.05
CA SER A 111 -6.12 5.05 12.60
C SER A 111 -5.19 6.01 11.84
N GLN A 112 -4.21 5.47 11.12
CA GLN A 112 -3.44 6.25 10.16
C GLN A 112 -4.38 6.91 9.13
N PRO A 113 -4.43 8.25 9.05
CA PRO A 113 -5.42 8.97 8.26
C PRO A 113 -4.96 9.15 6.80
N TRP A 114 -4.92 8.05 6.05
CA TRP A 114 -4.52 8.09 4.64
C TRP A 114 -5.54 8.81 3.76
N LEU A 115 -5.09 9.76 2.94
CA LEU A 115 -5.88 10.34 1.85
C LEU A 115 -5.85 9.39 0.63
N ALA A 116 -4.98 9.57 -0.36
CA ALA A 116 -4.90 8.68 -1.54
C ALA A 116 -3.50 8.11 -1.80
N GLU A 117 -2.53 8.46 -0.96
CA GLU A 117 -1.10 8.39 -1.27
C GLU A 117 -0.37 7.22 -0.61
N ALA A 118 -1.09 6.29 0.01
CA ALA A 118 -0.48 5.13 0.68
C ALA A 118 -0.16 4.01 -0.31
N VAL A 119 0.56 4.38 -1.39
CA VAL A 119 0.95 3.52 -2.51
C VAL A 119 2.35 3.89 -3.00
N GLY A 120 3.08 2.93 -3.56
CA GLY A 120 4.36 3.15 -4.22
C GLY A 120 4.78 1.92 -5.01
N THR A 121 5.68 2.08 -5.97
CA THR A 121 6.19 0.98 -6.80
C THR A 121 7.70 0.93 -6.71
N ALA A 122 8.27 -0.24 -6.43
CA ALA A 122 9.70 -0.41 -6.29
C ALA A 122 10.18 -1.71 -6.93
N GLU A 123 11.46 -1.75 -7.30
CA GLU A 123 12.17 -2.97 -7.65
C GLU A 123 12.60 -3.69 -6.37
N TRP A 124 12.22 -4.94 -6.22
CA TRP A 124 12.57 -5.77 -5.06
C TRP A 124 13.45 -6.92 -5.52
N THR A 125 14.63 -7.04 -4.91
CA THR A 125 15.58 -8.11 -5.20
C THR A 125 15.70 -9.03 -3.99
N GLY A 126 15.57 -10.32 -4.22
CA GLY A 126 15.54 -11.34 -3.18
C GLY A 126 15.58 -12.77 -3.70
N THR A 127 15.49 -13.75 -2.80
CA THR A 127 15.31 -15.16 -3.15
C THR A 127 13.81 -15.52 -3.15
N PRO A 128 13.30 -16.31 -4.10
CA PRO A 128 11.95 -16.87 -4.02
C PRO A 128 11.74 -17.71 -2.75
N LEU A 129 10.54 -17.65 -2.18
CA LEU A 129 10.17 -18.36 -0.96
C LEU A 129 9.92 -19.85 -1.18
N ALA A 130 9.23 -20.22 -2.26
CA ALA A 130 8.78 -21.59 -2.50
C ALA A 130 9.92 -22.64 -2.40
N PRO A 131 11.10 -22.44 -3.01
CA PRO A 131 12.20 -23.40 -2.89
C PRO A 131 12.72 -23.59 -1.45
N ILE A 132 12.59 -22.59 -0.58
CA ILE A 132 12.99 -22.69 0.83
C ILE A 132 11.97 -23.55 1.60
N LEU A 133 10.67 -23.40 1.32
CA LEU A 133 9.64 -24.24 1.93
C LEU A 133 9.74 -25.70 1.44
N GLU A 134 10.03 -25.90 0.15
CA GLU A 134 10.30 -27.22 -0.43
C GLU A 134 11.50 -27.89 0.23
N GLU A 135 12.60 -27.16 0.41
CA GLU A 135 13.82 -27.65 1.06
C GLU A 135 13.57 -28.04 2.53
N ALA A 136 12.76 -27.26 3.26
CA ALA A 136 12.34 -27.60 4.62
C ALA A 136 11.43 -28.85 4.67
N GLY A 137 10.81 -29.22 3.55
CA GLY A 137 9.94 -30.39 3.41
C GLY A 137 8.63 -30.21 4.17
N VAL A 138 7.77 -29.29 3.71
CA VAL A 138 6.41 -29.09 4.25
C VAL A 138 5.67 -30.42 4.36
N LEU A 139 5.10 -30.69 5.53
CA LEU A 139 4.40 -31.93 5.82
C LEU A 139 2.92 -31.87 5.39
N ASP A 140 2.34 -33.03 5.09
CA ASP A 140 0.92 -33.17 4.78
C ASP A 140 0.05 -32.59 5.90
N GLY A 141 -1.04 -31.90 5.53
CA GLY A 141 -1.92 -31.21 6.47
C GLY A 141 -1.49 -29.78 6.83
N ALA A 142 -0.38 -29.28 6.27
CA ALA A 142 -0.05 -27.85 6.35
C ALA A 142 -1.17 -26.97 5.78
N HIS A 143 -1.44 -25.85 6.45
CA HIS A 143 -2.51 -24.93 6.15
C HIS A 143 -2.00 -23.50 5.94
N ASP A 144 -1.48 -22.87 7.00
CA ASP A 144 -1.00 -21.49 6.98
C ASP A 144 0.53 -21.43 7.08
N VAL A 145 1.12 -20.45 6.41
CA VAL A 145 2.52 -20.06 6.57
C VAL A 145 2.57 -18.69 7.24
N VAL A 146 3.06 -18.64 8.47
CA VAL A 146 3.11 -17.42 9.31
C VAL A 146 4.47 -16.76 9.17
N PHE A 147 4.45 -15.45 8.94
CA PHE A 147 5.60 -14.59 8.83
C PHE A 147 5.64 -13.65 10.04
N THR A 148 6.71 -13.72 10.82
CA THR A 148 6.89 -12.91 12.04
C THR A 148 8.00 -11.89 11.82
N GLY A 149 7.70 -10.62 12.10
CA GLY A 149 8.68 -9.53 12.13
C GLY A 149 9.44 -9.46 13.47
N LEU A 150 10.54 -8.72 13.49
CA LEU A 150 11.27 -8.37 14.71
C LEU A 150 10.56 -7.29 15.53
N ASP A 151 9.66 -6.52 14.91
CA ASP A 151 8.94 -5.44 15.57
C ASP A 151 7.84 -5.97 16.50
N ARG A 152 7.75 -5.38 17.70
CA ARG A 152 6.83 -5.77 18.77
C ARG A 152 6.23 -4.53 19.41
N GLY A 153 4.96 -4.60 19.79
CA GLY A 153 4.33 -3.57 20.59
C GLY A 153 2.93 -3.97 21.05
N VAL A 154 2.20 -2.99 21.58
CA VAL A 154 0.86 -3.21 22.14
C VAL A 154 -0.19 -2.58 21.24
N GLN A 155 -1.16 -3.37 20.79
CA GLN A 155 -2.32 -2.88 20.04
C GLN A 155 -3.61 -3.51 20.55
N GLY A 156 -4.64 -2.70 20.79
CA GLY A 156 -5.91 -3.18 21.35
C GLY A 156 -5.73 -3.95 22.67
N GLY A 157 -4.75 -3.56 23.48
CA GLY A 157 -4.42 -4.22 24.75
C GLY A 157 -3.63 -5.53 24.63
N VAL A 158 -3.20 -5.93 23.43
CA VAL A 158 -2.43 -7.16 23.19
C VAL A 158 -0.98 -6.80 22.86
N ASP A 159 -0.05 -7.32 23.67
CA ASP A 159 1.39 -7.28 23.41
C ASP A 159 1.79 -8.40 22.45
N GLN A 160 2.41 -8.05 21.32
CA GLN A 160 2.61 -8.96 20.21
C GLN A 160 3.73 -8.51 19.27
N TYR A 161 4.32 -9.49 18.56
CA TYR A 161 5.08 -9.23 17.35
C TYR A 161 4.13 -8.93 16.18
N TYR A 162 4.62 -8.23 15.15
CA TYR A 162 3.86 -8.14 13.90
C TYR A 162 3.90 -9.48 13.17
N GLU A 163 2.73 -10.10 12.98
CA GLU A 163 2.60 -11.42 12.35
C GLU A 163 1.47 -11.45 11.34
N ARG A 164 1.73 -12.01 10.17
CA ARG A 164 0.73 -12.24 9.11
C ARG A 164 0.90 -13.63 8.54
N SER A 165 -0.18 -14.22 8.05
CA SER A 165 -0.12 -15.51 7.34
C SER A 165 -0.58 -15.41 5.90
N LEU A 166 -0.08 -16.36 5.11
CA LEU A 166 -0.64 -16.74 3.82
C LEU A 166 -1.15 -18.17 3.93
N SER A 167 -2.08 -18.54 3.04
CA SER A 167 -2.32 -19.95 2.76
C SER A 167 -1.03 -20.59 2.21
N LEU A 168 -0.83 -21.90 2.42
CA LEU A 168 0.30 -22.60 1.83
C LEU A 168 0.36 -22.39 0.30
N THR A 169 -0.79 -22.48 -0.38
CA THR A 169 -0.90 -22.25 -1.83
C THR A 169 -0.40 -20.86 -2.23
N ASP A 170 -0.78 -19.81 -1.49
CA ASP A 170 -0.31 -18.45 -1.81
C ASP A 170 1.18 -18.26 -1.47
N ALA A 171 1.68 -18.89 -0.40
CA ALA A 171 3.09 -18.82 -0.01
C ALA A 171 4.02 -19.55 -1.00
N MET A 172 3.49 -20.55 -1.71
CA MET A 172 4.20 -21.35 -2.72
C MET A 172 4.21 -20.72 -4.12
N ARG A 173 3.62 -19.54 -4.31
CA ARG A 173 3.68 -18.82 -5.59
C ARG A 173 5.11 -18.36 -5.90
N ASP A 174 5.53 -18.53 -7.16
CA ASP A 174 6.90 -18.27 -7.62
C ASP A 174 7.38 -16.82 -7.40
N GLU A 175 6.44 -15.86 -7.45
CA GLU A 175 6.70 -14.44 -7.29
C GLU A 175 6.79 -13.96 -5.83
N VAL A 176 6.57 -14.84 -4.83
CA VAL A 176 6.73 -14.49 -3.42
C VAL A 176 8.22 -14.48 -3.07
N LEU A 177 8.73 -13.32 -2.65
CA LEU A 177 10.15 -13.11 -2.43
C LEU A 177 10.48 -12.84 -0.97
N LEU A 178 11.62 -13.35 -0.52
CA LEU A 178 12.36 -12.84 0.63
C LEU A 178 13.35 -11.79 0.12
N ALA A 179 12.94 -10.53 0.16
CA ALA A 179 13.68 -9.41 -0.41
C ALA A 179 14.68 -8.83 0.59
N TYR A 180 15.91 -8.61 0.13
CA TYR A 180 17.01 -7.97 0.88
C TYR A 180 17.50 -6.67 0.22
N ALA A 181 16.98 -6.32 -0.96
CA ALA A 181 17.27 -5.07 -1.63
C ALA A 181 16.03 -4.43 -2.29
N ILE A 182 16.05 -3.10 -2.38
CA ILE A 182 15.03 -2.24 -2.99
C ILE A 182 15.71 -1.23 -3.92
N ASN A 183 15.23 -1.11 -5.16
CA ASN A 183 15.76 -0.21 -6.19
C ASN A 183 17.29 -0.31 -6.33
N GLY A 184 17.81 -1.55 -6.40
CA GLY A 184 19.23 -1.84 -6.57
C GLY A 184 20.13 -1.55 -5.35
N ARG A 185 19.55 -1.25 -4.17
CA ARG A 185 20.29 -0.98 -2.93
C ARG A 185 19.80 -1.86 -1.79
N PRO A 186 20.61 -2.12 -0.74
CA PRO A 186 20.11 -2.76 0.47
C PRO A 186 18.86 -2.04 1.01
N LEU A 187 17.96 -2.80 1.64
CA LEU A 187 16.78 -2.22 2.27
C LEU A 187 17.19 -1.11 3.27
N PRO A 188 16.57 0.07 3.23
CA PRO A 188 16.66 1.00 4.35
C PRO A 188 15.99 0.42 5.60
N PRO A 189 16.41 0.83 6.82
CA PRO A 189 15.84 0.34 8.08
C PRO A 189 14.30 0.36 8.11
N GLN A 190 13.69 1.47 7.70
CA GLN A 190 12.24 1.66 7.71
C GLN A 190 11.47 0.76 6.71
N HIS A 191 12.15 0.23 5.70
CA HIS A 191 11.58 -0.67 4.69
C HIS A 191 11.84 -2.15 4.97
N GLY A 192 12.41 -2.49 6.13
CA GLY A 192 12.50 -3.88 6.59
C GLY A 192 13.89 -4.48 6.55
N PHE A 193 14.96 -3.68 6.59
CA PHE A 193 16.32 -4.19 6.68
C PHE A 193 16.51 -5.20 7.82
N PRO A 194 17.20 -6.34 7.61
CA PRO A 194 17.88 -6.73 6.37
C PRO A 194 17.00 -7.51 5.39
N LEU A 195 15.84 -8.02 5.83
CA LEU A 195 14.99 -8.90 5.04
C LEU A 195 13.52 -8.62 5.27
N ARG A 196 12.74 -8.63 4.19
CA ARG A 196 11.28 -8.56 4.25
C ARG A 196 10.61 -9.56 3.30
N LEU A 197 9.35 -9.85 3.56
CA LEU A 197 8.49 -10.55 2.63
C LEU A 197 7.96 -9.57 1.56
N ILE A 198 7.95 -10.02 0.30
CA ILE A 198 7.22 -9.40 -0.81
C ILE A 198 6.21 -10.38 -1.40
N VAL A 199 4.94 -9.99 -1.44
CA VAL A 199 3.81 -10.80 -1.94
C VAL A 199 3.06 -10.04 -3.03
N PRO A 200 3.45 -10.17 -4.31
CA PRO A 200 2.86 -9.37 -5.37
C PRO A 200 1.33 -9.52 -5.49
N GLY A 201 0.65 -8.38 -5.68
CA GLY A 201 -0.81 -8.25 -5.79
C GLY A 201 -1.58 -8.19 -4.46
N TRP A 202 -0.92 -8.48 -3.32
CA TRP A 202 -1.54 -8.36 -2.01
C TRP A 202 -1.38 -6.96 -1.42
N TYR A 203 -2.35 -6.51 -0.62
CA TYR A 203 -2.19 -5.27 0.12
C TYR A 203 -1.01 -5.35 1.12
N GLY A 204 -0.52 -4.18 1.53
CA GLY A 204 0.78 -4.00 2.18
C GLY A 204 0.96 -4.59 3.59
N MET A 205 -0.12 -4.93 4.30
CA MET A 205 -0.04 -5.56 5.62
C MET A 205 0.60 -6.94 5.53
N THR A 206 0.37 -7.68 4.45
CA THR A 206 0.95 -9.00 4.23
C THR A 206 2.47 -8.95 4.02
N GLN A 207 3.03 -7.80 3.63
CA GLN A 207 4.44 -7.61 3.29
C GLN A 207 5.31 -7.45 4.56
N VAL A 208 5.38 -8.48 5.42
CA VAL A 208 6.06 -8.42 6.73
C VAL A 208 7.50 -7.93 6.60
N LYS A 209 7.83 -6.88 7.35
CA LYS A 209 9.16 -6.27 7.42
C LYS A 209 9.98 -6.88 8.55
N TRP A 210 11.30 -6.73 8.48
CA TRP A 210 12.23 -7.17 9.52
C TRP A 210 12.02 -8.65 9.86
N LEU A 211 11.91 -9.47 8.83
CA LEU A 211 11.44 -10.85 8.96
C LEU A 211 12.43 -11.66 9.83
N ARG A 212 11.92 -12.29 10.89
CA ARG A 212 12.73 -13.17 11.77
C ARG A 212 12.42 -14.64 11.63
N SER A 213 11.18 -14.98 11.28
CA SER A 213 10.78 -16.37 11.15
C SER A 213 9.62 -16.60 10.20
N ILE A 214 9.63 -17.79 9.63
CA ILE A 214 8.57 -18.37 8.80
C ILE A 214 8.16 -19.68 9.46
N THR A 215 6.91 -19.77 9.90
CA THR A 215 6.39 -20.95 10.62
C THR A 215 5.23 -21.55 9.86
N VAL A 216 5.39 -22.79 9.40
CA VAL A 216 4.30 -23.55 8.78
C VAL A 216 3.41 -24.12 9.88
N LEU A 217 2.10 -23.94 9.76
CA LEU A 217 1.10 -24.44 10.69
C LEU A 217 0.21 -25.48 9.99
N ASP A 218 -0.31 -26.42 10.75
CA ASP A 218 -1.33 -27.40 10.36
C ASP A 218 -2.77 -26.89 10.54
N ARG A 219 -2.92 -25.58 10.81
CA ARG A 219 -4.18 -24.92 11.16
C ARG A 219 -4.15 -23.46 10.77
N LEU A 220 -5.34 -22.84 10.79
CA LEU A 220 -5.51 -21.40 10.63
C LEU A 220 -4.74 -20.62 11.70
N PHE A 221 -4.02 -19.59 11.27
CA PHE A 221 -3.36 -18.65 12.18
C PHE A 221 -4.36 -17.62 12.73
N ALA A 222 -4.44 -17.51 14.06
CA ALA A 222 -5.38 -16.62 14.75
C ALA A 222 -4.70 -15.41 15.43
N GLY A 223 -3.53 -14.98 14.95
CA GLY A 223 -2.84 -13.79 15.47
C GLY A 223 -3.63 -12.51 15.25
N TYR A 224 -3.34 -11.45 16.03
CA TYR A 224 -4.16 -10.22 16.02
C TYR A 224 -4.27 -9.56 14.64
N GLN A 225 -3.14 -9.39 13.93
CA GLN A 225 -3.14 -8.77 12.60
C GLN A 225 -3.73 -9.68 11.53
N GLN A 226 -3.95 -10.96 11.85
CA GLN A 226 -4.56 -11.95 10.97
C GLN A 226 -6.05 -12.10 11.18
N ALA A 227 -6.50 -12.18 12.44
CA ALA A 227 -7.86 -12.55 12.83
C ALA A 227 -8.69 -11.41 13.44
N ARG A 228 -8.07 -10.30 13.88
CA ARG A 228 -8.79 -9.15 14.48
C ARG A 228 -8.73 -7.90 13.62
N ALA A 229 -7.56 -7.57 13.07
CA ALA A 229 -7.39 -6.45 12.14
C ALA A 229 -7.50 -6.91 10.68
N TYR A 230 -7.60 -5.95 9.77
CA TYR A 230 -7.63 -6.14 8.32
C TYR A 230 -8.78 -7.01 7.84
N HIS A 231 -9.97 -6.82 8.40
CA HIS A 231 -11.21 -7.38 7.88
C HIS A 231 -12.15 -6.27 7.43
N ARG A 232 -12.84 -6.52 6.32
CA ARG A 232 -14.03 -5.75 5.98
C ARG A 232 -15.16 -6.16 6.91
N ARG A 233 -15.53 -5.26 7.83
CA ARG A 233 -16.68 -5.45 8.74
C ARG A 233 -17.68 -4.32 8.55
N ALA A 234 -18.96 -4.66 8.52
CA ALA A 234 -20.04 -3.66 8.55
C ALA A 234 -20.29 -3.13 9.97
N THR A 235 -20.17 -3.98 10.98
CA THR A 235 -20.40 -3.63 12.39
C THR A 235 -19.34 -4.30 13.27
N ALA A 236 -19.31 -3.96 14.56
CA ALA A 236 -18.34 -4.54 15.50
C ALA A 236 -18.57 -6.04 15.75
N ASP A 237 -19.81 -6.52 15.58
CA ASP A 237 -20.20 -7.91 15.81
C ASP A 237 -20.03 -8.81 14.58
N ASP A 238 -19.70 -8.23 13.43
CA ASP A 238 -19.46 -8.95 12.17
C ASP A 238 -18.12 -9.72 12.25
N SER A 239 -18.09 -10.98 11.81
CA SER A 239 -16.81 -11.70 11.67
C SER A 239 -15.93 -11.08 10.59
N GLY A 240 -16.57 -10.46 9.58
CA GLY A 240 -15.93 -9.77 8.48
C GLY A 240 -15.26 -10.69 7.46
N VAL A 241 -14.83 -10.08 6.35
CA VAL A 241 -14.08 -10.76 5.29
C VAL A 241 -12.62 -10.33 5.35
N PRO A 242 -11.65 -11.26 5.45
CA PRO A 242 -10.24 -10.92 5.46
C PRO A 242 -9.82 -10.16 4.20
N VAL A 243 -9.10 -9.06 4.38
CA VAL A 243 -8.49 -8.29 3.29
C VAL A 243 -7.31 -9.07 2.71
N THR A 244 -7.27 -9.15 1.37
CA THR A 244 -6.27 -9.96 0.65
C THR A 244 -5.61 -9.17 -0.48
N ARG A 245 -6.15 -9.28 -1.70
CA ARG A 245 -5.59 -8.71 -2.93
C ARG A 245 -6.12 -7.31 -3.21
N MET A 246 -5.25 -6.44 -3.73
CA MET A 246 -5.57 -5.06 -4.09
C MET A 246 -6.72 -4.99 -5.08
N LEU A 247 -7.69 -4.11 -4.85
CA LEU A 247 -8.75 -3.80 -5.80
C LEU A 247 -8.20 -2.89 -6.91
N PRO A 248 -8.84 -2.81 -8.10
CA PRO A 248 -8.41 -1.87 -9.12
C PRO A 248 -8.49 -0.44 -8.59
N ARG A 249 -7.46 0.35 -8.88
CA ARG A 249 -7.38 1.76 -8.53
C ARG A 249 -6.57 2.53 -9.59
N ALA A 250 -6.99 3.74 -9.90
CA ALA A 250 -6.23 4.72 -10.64
C ALA A 250 -6.12 6.03 -9.86
N LEU A 251 -4.97 6.68 -9.97
CA LEU A 251 -4.69 8.01 -9.45
C LEU A 251 -3.98 8.85 -10.51
N MET A 252 -4.19 10.16 -10.47
CA MET A 252 -3.53 11.15 -11.32
C MET A 252 -2.50 11.97 -10.55
N VAL A 253 -1.48 12.42 -11.28
CA VAL A 253 -0.62 13.52 -10.85
C VAL A 253 -1.48 14.79 -10.80
N PRO A 254 -1.54 15.52 -9.66
CA PRO A 254 -2.32 16.75 -9.57
C PRO A 254 -1.81 17.78 -10.60
N PRO A 255 -2.67 18.26 -11.53
CA PRO A 255 -2.25 19.19 -12.59
C PRO A 255 -2.07 20.61 -12.05
N GLY A 256 -1.49 21.52 -12.83
CA GLY A 256 -1.44 22.95 -12.49
C GLY A 256 -0.55 23.30 -11.29
N VAL A 257 -0.87 24.38 -10.58
CA VAL A 257 -0.16 24.89 -9.40
C VAL A 257 -1.07 24.75 -8.15
N PRO A 258 -0.56 24.29 -6.99
CA PRO A 258 -1.40 24.14 -5.81
C PRO A 258 -1.60 25.45 -5.04
N ASP A 259 -2.79 25.63 -4.48
CA ASP A 259 -2.97 26.41 -3.25
C ASP A 259 -2.16 25.78 -2.10
N PHE A 260 -1.65 26.60 -1.19
CA PHE A 260 -0.84 26.10 -0.08
C PHE A 260 -1.65 25.23 0.89
N MET A 261 -2.81 25.73 1.35
CA MET A 261 -3.59 25.10 2.42
C MET A 261 -4.56 24.04 1.89
N SER A 262 -5.43 24.41 0.95
CA SER A 262 -6.47 23.53 0.41
C SER A 262 -5.92 22.50 -0.57
N ARG A 263 -4.74 22.78 -1.16
CA ARG A 263 -4.17 22.02 -2.28
C ARG A 263 -5.05 22.01 -3.54
N THR A 264 -6.10 22.84 -3.61
CA THR A 264 -6.84 23.14 -4.84
C THR A 264 -5.86 23.50 -5.95
N ARG A 265 -6.09 23.01 -7.16
CA ARG A 265 -5.15 23.20 -8.27
C ARG A 265 -5.62 24.29 -9.21
N PHE A 266 -4.72 25.20 -9.56
CA PHE A 266 -4.95 26.25 -10.55
C PHE A 266 -4.29 25.87 -11.87
N VAL A 267 -5.08 25.89 -12.94
CA VAL A 267 -4.69 25.39 -14.26
C VAL A 267 -4.91 26.49 -15.30
N GLU A 268 -3.94 26.69 -16.19
CA GLU A 268 -4.06 27.65 -17.29
C GLU A 268 -5.10 27.18 -18.33
N PRO A 269 -5.79 28.09 -19.06
CA PRO A 269 -6.74 27.72 -20.12
C PRO A 269 -6.00 27.27 -21.40
N ALA A 270 -5.31 26.14 -21.31
CA ALA A 270 -4.48 25.56 -22.36
C ALA A 270 -4.65 24.02 -22.42
N MET A 271 -4.06 23.38 -23.43
CA MET A 271 -3.99 21.93 -23.47
C MET A 271 -2.99 21.39 -22.43
N HIS A 272 -3.44 20.48 -21.58
CA HIS A 272 -2.64 19.82 -20.56
C HIS A 272 -2.50 18.34 -20.83
N THR A 273 -1.37 17.78 -20.43
CA THR A 273 -1.22 16.32 -20.30
C THR A 273 -1.54 15.95 -18.87
N ILE A 274 -2.64 15.22 -18.69
CA ILE A 274 -2.98 14.56 -17.45
C ILE A 274 -2.37 13.18 -17.49
N GLU A 275 -1.65 12.81 -16.44
CA GLU A 275 -0.97 11.52 -16.36
C GLU A 275 -1.15 10.93 -14.96
N GLY A 276 -0.94 9.62 -14.86
CA GLY A 276 -1.08 8.95 -13.59
C GLY A 276 -0.68 7.49 -13.62
N ARG A 277 -1.16 6.75 -12.63
CA ARG A 277 -0.93 5.31 -12.47
C ARG A 277 -2.22 4.57 -12.20
N ALA A 278 -2.31 3.34 -12.66
CA ALA A 278 -3.40 2.41 -12.35
C ALA A 278 -2.85 1.02 -11.98
N TRP A 279 -3.46 0.34 -11.02
CA TRP A 279 -3.02 -0.99 -10.58
C TRP A 279 -4.20 -1.83 -10.08
N SER A 280 -4.05 -3.14 -10.09
CA SER A 280 -4.95 -4.09 -9.43
C SER A 280 -4.14 -5.30 -8.97
N GLY A 281 -4.53 -5.88 -7.85
CA GLY A 281 -4.00 -7.16 -7.36
C GLY A 281 -4.82 -8.37 -7.79
N ARG A 282 -6.00 -8.14 -8.39
CA ARG A 282 -6.94 -9.19 -8.81
C ARG A 282 -6.67 -9.68 -10.23
N ALA A 283 -6.35 -8.76 -11.14
CA ALA A 283 -6.04 -9.03 -12.55
C ALA A 283 -5.28 -7.83 -13.13
N PRO A 284 -4.62 -7.95 -14.31
CA PRO A 284 -4.03 -6.80 -14.99
C PRO A 284 -5.06 -5.69 -15.28
N ILE A 285 -4.62 -4.43 -15.27
CA ILE A 285 -5.49 -3.32 -15.70
C ILE A 285 -5.83 -3.49 -17.18
N SER A 286 -7.12 -3.37 -17.50
CA SER A 286 -7.66 -3.50 -18.85
C SER A 286 -8.13 -2.16 -19.43
N GLY A 287 -8.43 -1.18 -18.57
CA GLY A 287 -8.86 0.15 -19.01
C GLY A 287 -8.72 1.20 -17.91
N VAL A 288 -8.57 2.45 -18.33
CA VAL A 288 -8.68 3.63 -17.48
C VAL A 288 -9.57 4.64 -18.20
N ASP A 289 -10.50 5.24 -17.46
CA ASP A 289 -11.36 6.30 -17.94
C ASP A 289 -11.03 7.62 -17.22
N PHE A 290 -11.06 8.72 -17.97
CA PHE A 290 -10.93 10.08 -17.46
C PHE A 290 -12.26 10.83 -17.61
N SER A 291 -12.57 11.69 -16.64
CA SER A 291 -13.70 12.61 -16.67
C SER A 291 -13.26 13.98 -16.18
N ALA A 292 -13.84 15.03 -16.76
CA ALA A 292 -13.62 16.42 -16.33
C ALA A 292 -14.88 17.07 -15.73
N ASP A 293 -15.97 16.32 -15.58
CA ASP A 293 -17.29 16.79 -15.15
C ASP A 293 -17.81 16.02 -13.92
N GLY A 294 -16.91 15.60 -13.03
CA GLY A 294 -17.27 14.90 -11.80
C GLY A 294 -17.77 13.46 -12.03
N GLY A 295 -17.51 12.88 -13.20
CA GLY A 295 -17.89 11.52 -13.57
C GLY A 295 -19.23 11.41 -14.33
N ALA A 296 -19.77 12.52 -14.83
CA ALA A 296 -21.00 12.51 -15.63
C ALA A 296 -20.75 11.97 -17.05
N SER A 297 -19.58 12.26 -17.63
CA SER A 297 -19.10 11.68 -18.89
C SER A 297 -17.66 11.17 -18.76
N TRP A 298 -17.31 10.15 -19.54
CA TRP A 298 -16.04 9.44 -19.45
C TRP A 298 -15.41 9.29 -20.83
N THR A 299 -14.09 9.46 -20.89
CA THR A 299 -13.27 9.21 -22.07
C THR A 299 -12.23 8.16 -21.72
N GLU A 300 -12.16 7.09 -22.52
CA GLU A 300 -11.12 6.08 -22.39
C GLU A 300 -9.73 6.68 -22.65
N VAL A 301 -8.75 6.33 -21.82
CA VAL A 301 -7.39 6.85 -21.94
C VAL A 301 -6.41 5.79 -22.43
N THR A 302 -5.28 6.24 -22.98
CA THR A 302 -4.21 5.34 -23.41
C THR A 302 -3.44 4.81 -22.20
N LEU A 303 -3.36 3.48 -22.11
CA LEU A 303 -2.54 2.77 -21.14
C LEU A 303 -1.14 2.52 -21.69
N ASP A 304 -0.13 2.76 -20.87
CA ASP A 304 1.23 2.31 -21.11
C ASP A 304 1.37 0.84 -20.72
N ALA A 305 2.29 0.13 -21.38
CA ALA A 305 2.69 -1.19 -20.94
C ALA A 305 3.33 -1.09 -19.54
N PRO A 306 2.99 -1.99 -18.60
CA PRO A 306 3.58 -1.96 -17.27
C PRO A 306 5.03 -2.45 -17.36
N VAL A 307 5.91 -1.90 -16.52
CA VAL A 307 7.33 -2.30 -16.46
C VAL A 307 7.53 -3.72 -15.89
N SER A 308 6.49 -4.28 -15.27
CA SER A 308 6.44 -5.62 -14.68
C SER A 308 4.98 -6.05 -14.53
N PRO A 309 4.64 -7.35 -14.55
CA PRO A 309 3.27 -7.84 -14.35
C PRO A 309 2.60 -7.41 -13.04
N PHE A 310 3.40 -7.03 -12.03
CA PHE A 310 2.92 -6.61 -10.71
C PHE A 310 3.17 -5.12 -10.40
N ALA A 311 3.64 -4.37 -11.40
CA ALA A 311 3.75 -2.92 -11.32
C ALA A 311 2.47 -2.26 -11.83
N TRP A 312 2.25 -1.02 -11.41
CA TRP A 312 1.22 -0.17 -11.97
C TRP A 312 1.42 0.06 -13.48
N ASN A 313 0.33 0.33 -14.18
CA ASN A 313 0.32 0.86 -15.53
C ASN A 313 0.46 2.38 -15.49
N GLY A 314 1.29 2.93 -16.37
CA GLY A 314 1.21 4.33 -16.73
C GLY A 314 -0.05 4.59 -17.56
N TRP A 315 -0.57 5.80 -17.49
CA TRP A 315 -1.60 6.27 -18.39
C TRP A 315 -1.46 7.77 -18.60
N SER A 316 -1.90 8.25 -19.77
CA SER A 316 -1.95 9.68 -20.06
C SER A 316 -3.15 10.06 -20.92
N HIS A 317 -3.58 11.30 -20.77
CA HIS A 317 -4.70 11.89 -21.49
C HIS A 317 -4.45 13.36 -21.77
N ARG A 318 -4.81 13.84 -22.96
CA ARG A 318 -4.73 15.26 -23.32
C ARG A 318 -6.06 15.93 -23.03
N TRP A 319 -6.09 16.80 -22.03
CA TRP A 319 -7.27 17.54 -21.61
C TRP A 319 -7.10 19.03 -21.88
N GLY A 320 -8.07 19.63 -22.57
CA GLY A 320 -8.19 21.08 -22.70
C GLY A 320 -9.50 21.52 -22.04
N PRO A 321 -9.47 22.44 -21.05
CA PRO A 321 -10.69 22.96 -20.47
C PRO A 321 -11.48 23.75 -21.52
N THR A 322 -12.80 23.62 -21.52
CA THR A 322 -13.67 24.25 -22.52
C THR A 322 -13.96 25.72 -22.20
N ALA A 323 -13.84 26.11 -20.93
CA ALA A 323 -14.01 27.46 -20.42
C ALA A 323 -13.20 27.67 -19.13
N ALA A 324 -13.02 28.93 -18.72
CA ALA A 324 -12.58 29.25 -17.36
C ALA A 324 -13.67 28.84 -16.34
N GLY A 325 -13.25 28.48 -15.13
CA GLY A 325 -14.16 28.04 -14.07
C GLY A 325 -13.66 26.82 -13.31
N GLU A 326 -14.53 26.24 -12.50
CA GLU A 326 -14.24 25.07 -11.67
C GLU A 326 -14.54 23.78 -12.43
N TYR A 327 -13.66 22.79 -12.26
CA TYR A 327 -13.82 21.43 -12.78
C TYR A 327 -13.51 20.42 -11.67
N GLU A 328 -14.12 19.25 -11.79
CA GLU A 328 -13.76 18.08 -10.98
C GLU A 328 -13.25 16.98 -11.90
N LEU A 329 -11.94 16.74 -11.83
CA LEU A 329 -11.28 15.73 -12.62
C LEU A 329 -11.37 14.38 -11.91
N CYS A 330 -11.81 13.36 -12.62
CA CYS A 330 -11.96 12.01 -12.11
C CYS A 330 -11.18 11.01 -12.95
N VAL A 331 -10.68 9.95 -12.30
CA VAL A 331 -10.07 8.81 -12.98
C VAL A 331 -10.58 7.49 -12.40
N ARG A 332 -10.87 6.53 -13.28
CA ARG A 332 -11.44 5.23 -12.95
C ARG A 332 -10.69 4.10 -13.65
N ALA A 333 -10.23 3.11 -12.90
CA ALA A 333 -9.64 1.89 -13.43
C ALA A 333 -10.65 0.74 -13.56
N THR A 334 -10.43 -0.09 -14.58
CA THR A 334 -11.05 -1.41 -14.78
C THR A 334 -9.95 -2.45 -14.92
N ASP A 335 -10.11 -3.62 -14.30
CA ASP A 335 -9.20 -4.75 -14.49
C ASP A 335 -9.78 -5.84 -15.41
N ALA A 336 -8.93 -6.74 -15.88
CA ALA A 336 -9.29 -7.81 -16.80
C ALA A 336 -10.22 -8.89 -16.18
N ALA A 337 -10.46 -8.85 -14.87
CA ALA A 337 -11.47 -9.68 -14.20
C ALA A 337 -12.84 -8.99 -14.14
N GLY A 338 -12.97 -7.78 -14.72
CA GLY A 338 -14.22 -7.02 -14.76
C GLY A 338 -14.49 -6.20 -13.50
N ASN A 339 -13.53 -6.07 -12.57
CA ASN A 339 -13.68 -5.18 -11.43
C ASN A 339 -13.48 -3.73 -11.88
N VAL A 340 -14.32 -2.82 -11.40
CA VAL A 340 -14.30 -1.40 -11.73
C VAL A 340 -14.31 -0.58 -10.44
N GLN A 341 -13.59 0.54 -10.38
CA GLN A 341 -13.68 1.43 -9.21
C GLN A 341 -15.11 2.01 -9.07
N PRO A 342 -15.68 2.01 -7.85
CA PRO A 342 -16.95 2.68 -7.59
C PRO A 342 -16.78 4.20 -7.56
N MET A 343 -17.84 4.94 -7.88
CA MET A 343 -17.85 6.40 -7.77
C MET A 343 -17.72 6.88 -6.31
N ASP A 344 -18.34 6.13 -5.41
CA ASP A 344 -18.41 6.45 -3.99
C ASP A 344 -17.66 5.41 -3.15
N GLN A 345 -17.23 5.83 -1.97
CA GLN A 345 -16.48 4.98 -1.06
C GLN A 345 -17.40 3.94 -0.43
N SER A 346 -16.98 2.67 -0.50
CA SER A 346 -17.62 1.58 0.23
C SER A 346 -17.20 1.61 1.70
N TRP A 347 -18.02 2.25 2.53
CA TRP A 347 -17.75 2.33 3.97
C TRP A 347 -17.66 0.95 4.62
N ASN A 348 -16.70 0.79 5.54
CA ASN A 348 -16.59 -0.35 6.44
C ASN A 348 -15.87 0.10 7.73
N LEU A 349 -16.10 -0.63 8.82
CA LEU A 349 -15.67 -0.25 10.17
C LEU A 349 -14.16 -0.07 10.33
N GLU A 350 -13.35 -0.80 9.56
CA GLU A 350 -11.88 -0.68 9.57
C GLU A 350 -11.35 0.33 8.54
N GLY A 351 -12.22 0.82 7.66
CA GLY A 351 -11.87 1.74 6.56
C GLY A 351 -10.77 1.18 5.68
N VAL A 352 -10.93 -0.09 5.28
CA VAL A 352 -9.99 -0.83 4.43
C VAL A 352 -10.56 -1.06 3.03
N GLU A 353 -9.69 -1.34 2.06
CA GLU A 353 -10.03 -1.58 0.64
C GLU A 353 -10.89 -0.47 0.04
N ASN A 354 -10.55 0.78 0.35
CA ASN A 354 -11.19 1.93 -0.29
C ASN A 354 -10.52 2.17 -1.64
N ASN A 355 -11.25 1.87 -2.72
CA ASN A 355 -10.81 2.09 -4.09
C ASN A 355 -11.73 3.05 -4.87
N ALA A 356 -12.46 3.94 -4.19
CA ALA A 356 -13.31 4.90 -4.89
C ALA A 356 -12.52 5.76 -5.89
N VAL A 357 -13.21 6.19 -6.95
CA VAL A 357 -12.70 7.13 -7.95
C VAL A 357 -12.05 8.33 -7.28
N GLN A 358 -10.82 8.65 -7.69
CA GLN A 358 -10.16 9.85 -7.23
C GLN A 358 -10.82 11.06 -7.88
N ARG A 359 -11.11 12.08 -7.07
CA ARG A 359 -11.63 13.38 -7.51
C ARG A 359 -10.58 14.45 -7.20
N VAL A 360 -10.23 15.25 -8.21
CA VAL A 360 -9.29 16.39 -8.08
C VAL A 360 -10.01 17.64 -8.53
N HIS A 361 -10.24 18.56 -7.59
CA HIS A 361 -10.83 19.85 -7.88
C HIS A 361 -9.78 20.80 -8.48
N VAL A 362 -10.13 21.42 -9.61
CA VAL A 362 -9.26 22.35 -10.32
C VAL A 362 -10.01 23.62 -10.70
N VAL A 363 -9.32 24.76 -10.62
CA VAL A 363 -9.80 26.07 -11.06
C VAL A 363 -9.03 26.47 -12.30
N VAL A 364 -9.74 26.68 -13.40
CA VAL A 364 -9.18 27.11 -14.68
C VAL A 364 -9.31 28.61 -14.82
N GLY A 365 -8.18 29.30 -14.94
CA GLY A 365 -8.13 30.75 -15.10
C GLY A 365 -6.77 31.33 -14.70
N ALA A 366 -6.55 32.60 -15.04
CA ALA A 366 -5.38 33.34 -14.59
C ALA A 366 -5.53 33.72 -13.11
N ALA A 367 -4.46 33.57 -12.32
CA ALA A 367 -4.41 34.18 -10.99
C ALA A 367 -4.52 35.71 -11.12
N ALA A 368 -5.33 36.34 -10.27
CA ALA A 368 -5.59 37.78 -10.33
C ALA A 368 -4.32 38.63 -10.17
N ASP A 369 -3.40 38.19 -9.29
CA ASP A 369 -2.11 38.82 -9.06
C ASP A 369 -0.99 37.78 -9.23
N ARG A 370 -0.03 38.07 -10.11
CA ARG A 370 1.15 37.22 -10.34
C ARG A 370 2.41 37.96 -9.93
N GLN A 371 3.10 37.45 -8.93
CA GLN A 371 4.44 37.93 -8.59
C GLN A 371 5.44 37.37 -9.62
N GLU A 372 6.12 38.26 -10.35
CA GLU A 372 7.21 37.86 -11.23
C GLU A 372 8.38 37.26 -10.43
N PRO A 373 8.93 36.11 -10.85
CA PRO A 373 10.14 35.55 -10.28
C PRO A 373 11.30 36.56 -10.24
N ALA A 374 12.21 36.43 -9.26
CA ALA A 374 13.33 37.37 -9.13
C ALA A 374 14.35 37.24 -10.29
N ASP A 375 14.40 36.09 -10.95
CA ASP A 375 15.28 35.76 -12.08
C ASP A 375 14.72 36.16 -13.45
N SER A 376 13.49 36.71 -13.51
CA SER A 376 12.95 37.36 -14.71
C SER A 376 13.29 38.86 -14.80
N ARG A 377 14.11 39.37 -13.89
CA ARG A 377 14.49 40.79 -13.78
C ARG A 377 15.89 41.10 -14.27
#